data_AF-A0A520J681-F1
#
_entry.id   AF-A0A520J681-F1
#
_cell.length_a   1.000
_cell.length_b   1.000
_cell.length_c   1.000
_cell.angle_alpha   90.00
_cell.angle_beta   90.00
_cell.angle_gamma   90.00
#
_symmetry.space_group_name_H-M   'P 1'
#
loop_
_entity.id
_entity.type
_entity.pdbx_description
1 polymer ?
#
loop_
_entity_poly.entity_id
_entity_poly.type
_entity_poly.pdbx_seq_one_letter_code
_entity_poly.pdbx_strand_id
1 'polypeptide(L)'
;MRQIICLIVILLSAMTLPAQVIEKTISGKKYNFEIDSSNSGDEVTKTLQIAHNGKQVLTHILLLKGFDHNSVGLELGDYEIKPDGIILYSYWNRAGDAPVSPYGVRKQHYRADSAGVLQLVKGEIYIETTRQGWPENKGIEYLFKTPVNAEQKKLLT
;
A
#
# COMPACT_ATOMS: atom_id res chain seq x y z
N MET A 1 -23.51 63.35 5.23
CA MET A 1 -23.23 62.07 5.95
C MET A 1 -22.69 61.08 4.93
N ARG A 2 -21.40 60.72 4.99
CA ARG A 2 -20.77 59.74 4.09
C ARG A 2 -20.63 58.41 4.84
N GLN A 3 -21.31 57.36 4.37
CA GLN A 3 -21.17 56.01 4.89
C GLN A 3 -19.86 55.40 4.38
N ILE A 4 -19.01 54.93 5.29
CA ILE A 4 -17.81 54.16 5.00
C ILE A 4 -18.22 52.69 4.98
N ILE A 5 -18.25 52.08 3.80
CA ILE A 5 -18.42 50.64 3.65
C ILE A 5 -17.02 50.01 3.86
N CYS A 6 -16.82 49.38 5.02
CA CYS A 6 -15.64 48.56 5.29
C CYS A 6 -15.84 47.19 4.62
N LEU A 7 -15.19 46.99 3.47
CA LEU A 7 -15.16 45.72 2.77
C LEU A 7 -14.11 44.82 3.44
N ILE A 8 -14.54 43.89 4.30
CA ILE A 8 -13.66 42.85 4.84
C ILE A 8 -13.56 41.75 3.77
N VAL A 9 -12.47 41.76 3.02
CA VAL A 9 -12.11 40.67 2.11
C VAL A 9 -11.44 39.57 2.92
N ILE A 10 -12.19 38.52 3.27
CA ILE A 10 -11.63 37.30 3.84
C ILE A 10 -11.01 36.51 2.70
N LEU A 11 -9.70 36.69 2.51
CA LEU A 11 -8.90 35.90 1.58
C LEU A 11 -8.72 34.50 2.20
N LEU A 12 -9.64 33.59 1.86
CA LEU A 12 -9.57 32.18 2.24
C LEU A 12 -8.43 31.52 1.43
N SER A 13 -7.20 31.65 1.93
CA SER A 13 -6.05 30.94 1.38
C SER A 13 -6.23 29.46 1.65
N ALA A 14 -6.34 28.66 0.59
CA ALA A 14 -6.37 27.21 0.67
C ALA A 14 -5.05 26.73 1.28
N MET A 15 -5.05 26.46 2.58
CA MET A 15 -3.93 25.81 3.25
C MET A 15 -3.90 24.36 2.78
N THR A 16 -2.98 24.04 1.86
CA THR A 16 -2.61 22.65 1.59
C THR A 16 -1.92 22.12 2.84
N LEU A 17 -2.58 21.23 3.57
CA LEU A 17 -1.96 20.52 4.69
C LEU A 17 -0.72 19.79 4.16
N PRO A 18 0.47 20.02 4.74
CA PRO A 18 1.66 19.29 4.32
C PRO A 18 1.44 17.79 4.53
N ALA A 19 1.96 16.98 3.61
CA ALA A 19 1.96 15.53 3.75
C ALA A 19 2.51 15.14 5.13
N GLN A 20 1.82 14.24 5.82
CA GLN A 20 2.18 13.87 7.17
C GLN A 20 3.42 12.96 7.13
N VAL A 21 4.59 13.53 7.39
CA VAL A 21 5.84 12.78 7.56
C VAL A 21 5.91 12.19 8.96
N ILE A 22 6.01 10.87 9.07
CA ILE A 22 6.14 10.15 10.33
C ILE A 22 7.56 9.59 10.44
N GLU A 23 8.28 9.93 11.50
CA GLU A 23 9.59 9.35 11.77
C GLU A 23 9.45 7.94 12.38
N LYS A 24 10.22 6.98 11.87
CA LYS A 24 10.34 5.62 12.41
C LYS A 24 11.81 5.25 12.58
N THR A 25 12.10 4.34 13.51
CA THR A 25 13.46 3.86 13.77
C THR A 25 13.61 2.40 13.33
N ILE A 26 14.68 2.10 12.58
CA ILE A 26 15.08 0.74 12.15
C ILE A 26 16.59 0.62 12.35
N SER A 27 17.06 -0.43 13.03
CA SER A 27 18.49 -0.62 13.38
C SER A 27 19.15 0.62 14.00
N GLY A 28 18.41 1.34 14.86
CA GLY A 28 18.86 2.58 15.50
C GLY A 28 18.98 3.81 14.57
N LYS A 29 18.59 3.70 13.31
CA LYS A 29 18.59 4.80 12.33
C LYS A 29 17.18 5.33 12.13
N LYS A 30 17.08 6.64 11.89
CA LYS A 30 15.83 7.36 11.62
C LYS A 30 15.48 7.31 10.15
N TYR A 31 14.20 7.08 9.88
CA TYR A 31 13.60 7.03 8.56
C TYR A 31 12.34 7.89 8.55
N ASN A 32 12.12 8.62 7.46
CA ASN A 32 10.91 9.39 7.22
C ASN A 32 9.96 8.55 6.39
N PHE A 33 8.75 8.37 6.90
CA PHE A 33 7.65 7.67 6.22
C PHE A 33 6.65 8.72 5.78
N GLU A 34 6.41 8.79 4.48
CA GLU A 34 5.46 9.72 3.87
C GLU A 34 4.47 8.92 3.04
N ILE A 35 3.18 9.24 3.15
CA ILE A 35 2.14 8.60 2.36
C ILE A 35 1.61 9.61 1.37
N ASP A 36 1.87 9.34 0.10
CA ASP A 36 1.30 10.10 -0.99
C ASP A 36 0.03 9.45 -1.48
N SER A 37 -0.93 10.26 -1.88
CA SER A 37 -2.17 9.82 -2.52
C SER A 37 -2.38 10.61 -3.79
N SER A 38 -2.69 9.92 -4.88
CA SER A 38 -3.04 10.52 -6.17
C SER A 38 -4.26 9.85 -6.75
N ASN A 39 -5.05 10.63 -7.48
CA ASN A 39 -6.18 10.15 -8.26
C ASN A 39 -5.97 10.59 -9.71
N SER A 40 -6.14 9.68 -10.66
CA SER A 40 -6.02 9.96 -12.09
C SER A 40 -7.12 9.24 -12.85
N GLY A 41 -8.13 9.98 -13.33
CA GLY A 41 -9.33 9.38 -13.87
C GLY A 41 -10.01 8.50 -12.81
N ASP A 42 -10.22 7.23 -13.15
CA ASP A 42 -10.81 6.23 -12.25
C ASP A 42 -9.76 5.51 -11.37
N GLU A 43 -8.48 5.84 -11.53
CA GLU A 43 -7.42 5.23 -10.72
C GLU A 43 -7.19 6.00 -9.42
N VAL A 44 -7.09 5.26 -8.31
CA VAL A 44 -6.68 5.75 -6.99
C VAL A 44 -5.42 5.03 -6.56
N THR A 45 -4.37 5.81 -6.28
CA THR A 45 -3.07 5.29 -5.84
C THR A 45 -2.69 5.90 -4.50
N LYS A 46 -2.26 5.07 -3.56
CA LYS A 46 -1.60 5.47 -2.31
C LYS A 46 -0.27 4.76 -2.20
N THR A 47 0.78 5.53 -1.95
CA THR A 47 2.15 5.04 -1.95
C THR A 47 2.85 5.47 -0.68
N LEU A 48 3.45 4.51 0.02
CA LEU A 48 4.41 4.77 1.07
C LEU A 48 5.77 5.07 0.45
N GLN A 49 6.31 6.23 0.75
CA GLN A 49 7.70 6.58 0.51
C GLN A 49 8.49 6.52 1.82
N ILE A 50 9.65 5.86 1.78
CA ILE A 50 10.55 5.77 2.91
C ILE A 50 11.86 6.44 2.52
N ALA A 51 12.28 7.44 3.30
CA ALA A 51 13.52 8.17 3.09
C ALA A 51 14.46 8.05 4.30
N HIS A 52 15.77 8.02 4.02
CA HIS A 52 16.84 8.08 5.00
C HIS A 52 17.83 9.18 4.58
N ASN A 53 18.21 10.06 5.50
CA ASN A 53 19.10 11.21 5.22
C ASN A 53 18.68 12.04 4.01
N GLY A 54 17.37 12.28 3.85
CA GLY A 54 16.81 13.06 2.74
C GLY A 54 16.79 12.32 1.39
N LYS A 55 17.20 11.06 1.33
CA LYS A 55 17.16 10.23 0.12
C LYS A 55 16.10 9.14 0.25
N GLN A 56 15.23 9.02 -0.75
CA GLN A 56 14.30 7.89 -0.85
C GLN A 56 15.08 6.58 -0.95
N VAL A 57 14.77 5.64 -0.05
CA VAL A 57 15.43 4.32 0.03
C VAL A 57 14.48 3.18 -0.32
N LEU A 58 13.17 3.38 -0.16
CA LEU A 58 12.17 2.37 -0.49
C LEU A 58 10.83 3.02 -0.82
N THR A 59 10.05 2.35 -1.66
CA THR A 59 8.69 2.73 -2.02
C THR A 59 7.81 1.50 -1.99
N HIS A 60 6.56 1.66 -1.55
CA HIS A 60 5.59 0.57 -1.47
C HIS A 60 4.19 1.05 -1.79
N ILE A 61 3.44 0.31 -2.59
CA ILE A 61 2.02 0.59 -2.85
C ILE A 61 1.25 0.19 -1.60
N LEU A 62 0.47 1.10 -1.03
CA LEU A 62 -0.50 0.81 0.03
C LEU A 62 -1.91 0.57 -0.54
N LEU A 63 -2.21 1.23 -1.65
CA LEU A 63 -3.43 1.03 -2.41
C LEU A 63 -3.17 1.35 -3.87
N LEU A 64 -3.57 0.47 -4.77
CA LEU A 64 -3.79 0.80 -6.17
C LEU A 64 -5.17 0.26 -6.51
N LYS A 65 -6.07 1.11 -6.98
CA LYS A 65 -7.40 0.71 -7.39
C LYS A 65 -7.69 1.33 -8.74
N GLY A 66 -7.86 0.51 -9.76
CA GLY A 66 -8.16 0.94 -11.12
C GLY A 66 -9.40 0.25 -11.64
N PHE A 67 -10.20 0.97 -12.43
CA PHE A 67 -11.38 0.42 -13.09
C PHE A 67 -11.09 0.20 -14.58
N ASP A 68 -11.58 -0.90 -15.11
CA ASP A 68 -11.55 -1.20 -16.53
C ASP A 68 -12.91 -1.77 -16.93
N HIS A 69 -13.72 -0.90 -17.53
CA HIS A 69 -15.10 -1.14 -17.96
C HIS A 69 -15.96 -1.89 -16.92
N ASN A 70 -15.94 -3.23 -16.97
CA ASN A 70 -16.70 -4.18 -16.16
C ASN A 70 -15.88 -4.85 -15.04
N SER A 71 -14.66 -4.38 -14.77
CA SER A 71 -13.73 -4.96 -13.80
C SER A 71 -13.00 -3.91 -12.97
N VAL A 72 -12.48 -4.33 -11.83
CA VAL A 72 -11.69 -3.52 -10.90
C VAL A 72 -10.41 -4.26 -10.57
N GLY A 73 -9.27 -3.67 -10.90
CA GLY A 73 -7.97 -4.07 -10.38
C GLY A 73 -7.75 -3.47 -8.99
N LEU A 74 -7.24 -4.27 -8.07
CA LEU A 74 -6.93 -3.87 -6.70
C LEU A 74 -5.57 -4.41 -6.30
N GLU A 75 -4.67 -3.54 -5.88
CA GLU A 75 -3.53 -3.86 -5.03
C GLU A 75 -3.75 -3.23 -3.66
N LEU A 76 -3.58 -4.02 -2.61
CA LEU A 76 -3.52 -3.58 -1.23
C LEU A 76 -2.13 -3.86 -0.72
N GLY A 77 -1.54 -2.90 -0.03
CA GLY A 77 -0.29 -3.12 0.66
C GLY A 77 -0.34 -2.69 2.11
N ASP A 78 0.53 -3.31 2.88
CA ASP A 78 0.77 -2.98 4.27
C ASP A 78 2.26 -3.18 4.59
N TYR A 79 2.68 -2.74 5.76
CA TYR A 79 4.05 -2.89 6.21
C TYR A 79 4.15 -3.08 7.71
N GLU A 80 5.21 -3.75 8.13
CA GLU A 80 5.53 -3.99 9.53
C GLU A 80 6.98 -3.60 9.82
N ILE A 81 7.19 -2.68 10.75
CA ILE A 81 8.52 -2.30 11.21
C ILE A 81 9.07 -3.37 12.16
N LYS A 82 10.30 -3.81 11.90
CA LYS A 82 11.05 -4.75 12.75
C LYS A 82 12.29 -4.05 13.33
N PRO A 83 12.90 -4.58 14.39
CA PRO A 83 14.09 -3.98 14.99
C PRO A 83 15.25 -3.79 13.99
N ASP A 84 15.44 -4.75 13.07
CA ASP A 84 16.55 -4.78 12.10
C ASP A 84 16.13 -4.44 10.66
N GLY A 85 14.84 -4.16 10.43
CA GLY A 85 14.30 -4.10 9.08
C GLY A 85 12.85 -3.69 8.97
N ILE A 86 12.27 -3.98 7.81
CA ILE A 86 10.85 -3.78 7.51
C ILE A 86 10.35 -4.95 6.68
N ILE A 87 9.11 -5.35 6.91
CA ILE A 87 8.40 -6.31 6.06
C ILE A 87 7.36 -5.55 5.26
N LEU A 88 7.37 -5.70 3.94
CA LEU A 88 6.33 -5.21 3.05
C LEU A 88 5.41 -6.36 2.64
N TYR A 89 4.10 -6.11 2.72
CA TYR A 89 3.06 -7.02 2.27
C TYR A 89 2.34 -6.39 1.07
N SER A 90 2.19 -7.14 -0.01
CA SER A 90 1.30 -6.80 -1.14
C SER A 90 0.29 -7.92 -1.32
N TYR A 91 -0.94 -7.55 -1.65
CA TYR A 91 -1.99 -8.42 -2.16
C TYR A 91 -2.53 -7.77 -3.43
N TRP A 92 -2.69 -8.53 -4.51
CA TRP A 92 -3.37 -8.05 -5.70
C TRP A 92 -4.47 -9.01 -6.14
N ASN A 93 -5.52 -8.44 -6.70
CA ASN A 93 -6.66 -9.16 -7.25
C ASN A 93 -7.33 -8.32 -8.33
N ARG A 94 -8.12 -8.98 -9.18
CA ARG A 94 -9.05 -8.32 -10.08
C ARG A 94 -10.45 -8.89 -9.86
N ALA A 95 -11.42 -8.01 -9.64
CA ALA A 95 -12.82 -8.35 -9.44
C ALA A 95 -13.67 -7.88 -10.64
N GLY A 96 -14.87 -8.43 -10.80
CA GLY A 96 -15.76 -8.13 -11.92
C GLY A 96 -15.62 -9.14 -13.06
N ASP A 97 -16.07 -8.76 -14.25
CA ASP A 97 -16.07 -9.62 -15.45
C ASP A 97 -14.67 -9.67 -16.08
N ALA A 98 -13.73 -10.22 -15.30
CA ALA A 98 -12.35 -10.47 -15.66
C ALA A 98 -12.17 -11.99 -15.80
N PRO A 99 -12.32 -12.56 -17.02
CA PRO A 99 -12.41 -14.01 -17.22
C PRO A 99 -11.17 -14.78 -16.81
N VAL A 100 -10.02 -14.09 -16.72
CA VAL A 100 -8.75 -14.65 -16.27
C VAL A 100 -7.98 -13.58 -15.52
N SER A 101 -7.90 -13.65 -14.19
CA SER A 101 -6.99 -12.81 -13.43
C SER A 101 -6.47 -13.56 -12.21
N PRO A 102 -5.14 -13.75 -12.11
CA PRO A 102 -4.56 -14.33 -10.92
C PRO A 102 -4.70 -13.33 -9.78
N TYR A 103 -5.08 -13.81 -8.61
CA TYR A 103 -4.78 -13.09 -7.38
C TYR A 103 -3.42 -13.55 -6.89
N GLY A 104 -2.77 -12.71 -6.09
CA GLY A 104 -1.50 -13.07 -5.52
C GLY A 104 -1.15 -12.25 -4.30
N VAL A 105 -0.18 -12.76 -3.57
CA VAL A 105 0.37 -12.12 -2.39
C VAL A 105 1.88 -12.13 -2.49
N ARG A 106 2.49 -11.10 -1.94
CA ARG A 106 3.93 -10.96 -1.85
C ARG A 106 4.30 -10.47 -0.46
N LYS A 107 5.29 -11.12 0.14
CA LYS A 107 5.91 -10.71 1.39
C LYS A 107 7.39 -10.48 1.14
N GLN A 108 7.88 -9.28 1.46
CA GLN A 108 9.28 -8.90 1.24
C GLN A 108 9.90 -8.46 2.55
N HIS A 109 10.98 -9.10 2.94
CA HIS A 109 11.76 -8.76 4.11
C HIS A 109 12.96 -7.90 3.67
N TYR A 110 13.06 -6.71 4.23
CA TYR A 110 14.19 -5.82 4.06
C TYR A 110 14.97 -5.69 5.36
N ARG A 111 16.29 -5.58 5.27
CA ARG A 111 17.17 -5.25 6.40
C ARG A 111 17.90 -3.95 6.16
N ALA A 112 18.08 -3.16 7.21
CA ALA A 112 18.92 -1.98 7.15
C ALA A 112 20.40 -2.37 7.25
N ASP A 113 21.22 -1.94 6.30
CA ASP A 113 22.67 -2.09 6.37
C ASP A 113 23.33 -1.04 7.30
N SER A 114 24.66 -1.05 7.37
CA SER A 114 25.43 -0.09 8.18
C SER A 114 25.22 1.36 7.77
N ALA A 115 24.95 1.63 6.49
CA ALA A 115 24.67 2.96 5.94
C ALA A 115 23.19 3.36 6.06
N GLY A 116 22.32 2.44 6.46
CA GLY A 116 20.88 2.66 6.59
C GLY A 116 20.10 2.45 5.28
N VAL A 117 20.71 1.82 4.28
CA VAL A 117 19.98 1.40 3.08
C VAL A 117 19.20 0.12 3.41
N LEU A 118 17.93 0.10 3.01
CA LEU A 118 17.08 -1.07 3.16
C LEU A 118 17.32 -2.04 1.98
N GLN A 119 17.86 -3.22 2.28
CA GLN A 119 18.18 -4.24 1.29
C GLN A 119 17.21 -5.42 1.40
N LEU A 120 16.65 -5.87 0.27
CA LEU A 120 15.79 -7.05 0.23
C LEU A 120 16.62 -8.30 0.58
N VAL A 121 16.22 -9.01 1.64
CA VAL A 121 16.90 -10.24 2.08
C VAL A 121 16.08 -11.51 1.86
N LYS A 122 14.76 -11.40 1.75
CA LYS A 122 13.86 -12.52 1.45
C LYS A 122 12.61 -12.01 0.76
N GLY A 123 12.20 -12.68 -0.31
CA GLY A 123 10.92 -12.49 -0.97
C GLY A 123 10.16 -13.80 -1.03
N GLU A 124 8.88 -13.77 -0.65
CA GLU A 124 7.95 -14.88 -0.81
C GLU A 124 6.80 -14.38 -1.68
N ILE A 125 6.46 -15.14 -2.71
CA ILE A 125 5.36 -14.84 -3.61
C ILE A 125 4.47 -16.06 -3.76
N TYR A 126 3.17 -15.83 -3.69
CA TYR A 126 2.17 -16.82 -4.01
C TYR A 126 1.26 -16.23 -5.08
N ILE A 127 1.13 -16.95 -6.19
CA ILE A 127 0.34 -16.56 -7.35
C ILE A 127 -0.54 -17.76 -7.67
N GLU A 128 -1.84 -17.51 -7.78
CA GLU A 128 -2.77 -18.53 -8.23
C GLU A 128 -2.80 -18.62 -9.74
N THR A 129 -2.72 -19.84 -10.26
CA THR A 129 -2.36 -20.07 -11.67
C THR A 129 -3.46 -19.69 -12.65
N THR A 130 -4.72 -19.52 -12.22
CA THR A 130 -5.83 -18.91 -12.97
C THR A 130 -7.14 -19.22 -12.23
N ARG A 131 -8.07 -18.27 -12.19
CA ARG A 131 -9.46 -18.51 -11.78
C ARG A 131 -10.33 -18.68 -13.03
N GLN A 132 -11.01 -19.82 -13.18
CA GLN A 132 -12.17 -19.91 -14.07
C GLN A 132 -13.45 -19.70 -13.24
N GLY A 133 -14.22 -18.65 -13.54
CA GLY A 133 -15.54 -18.40 -12.95
C GLY A 133 -15.57 -17.56 -11.65
N TRP A 134 -16.75 -17.50 -11.04
CA TRP A 134 -17.18 -16.53 -10.01
C TRP A 134 -17.24 -17.01 -8.53
N PRO A 135 -16.53 -18.03 -8.03
CA PRO A 135 -16.69 -18.41 -6.62
C PRO A 135 -16.15 -17.32 -5.67
N GLU A 136 -16.78 -17.15 -4.51
CA GLU A 136 -16.36 -16.24 -3.44
C GLU A 136 -14.91 -16.52 -3.00
N ASN A 137 -14.09 -15.49 -2.76
CA ASN A 137 -12.70 -15.68 -2.33
C ASN A 137 -12.62 -15.96 -0.82
N LYS A 138 -12.68 -17.24 -0.45
CA LYS A 138 -12.57 -17.68 0.94
C LYS A 138 -11.11 -17.79 1.43
N GLY A 139 -10.13 -17.86 0.53
CA GLY A 139 -8.71 -18.00 0.89
C GLY A 139 -8.11 -16.75 1.56
N ILE A 140 -8.69 -15.57 1.30
CA ILE A 140 -8.21 -14.28 1.84
C ILE A 140 -8.21 -14.21 3.38
N GLU A 141 -9.06 -15.00 4.03
CA GLU A 141 -9.12 -15.05 5.50
C GLU A 141 -7.81 -15.57 6.12
N TYR A 142 -6.99 -16.29 5.34
CA TYR A 142 -5.73 -16.89 5.77
C TYR A 142 -4.49 -16.02 5.51
N LEU A 143 -4.66 -14.78 4.99
CA LEU A 143 -3.55 -13.82 4.89
C LEU A 143 -2.92 -13.51 6.24
N PHE A 144 -3.76 -13.46 7.28
CA PHE A 144 -3.37 -13.10 8.64
C PHE A 144 -3.68 -14.21 9.65
N LYS A 145 -4.13 -15.38 9.17
CA LYS A 145 -4.54 -16.50 10.00
C LYS A 145 -4.06 -17.81 9.41
N THR A 146 -3.53 -18.71 10.23
CA THR A 146 -3.10 -20.03 9.76
C THR A 146 -4.32 -20.93 9.56
N PRO A 147 -4.47 -21.64 8.42
CA PRO A 147 -5.54 -22.62 8.23
C PRO A 147 -5.38 -23.77 9.22
N VAL A 148 -6.46 -24.11 9.92
CA VAL A 148 -6.45 -25.07 11.03
C VAL A 148 -6.82 -26.49 10.59
N ASN A 149 -7.44 -26.67 9.42
CA ASN A 149 -7.86 -27.99 8.94
C ASN A 149 -7.55 -28.24 7.45
N ALA A 150 -7.72 -29.50 7.02
CA ALA A 150 -7.39 -29.94 5.67
C ALA A 150 -8.26 -29.27 4.58
N GLU A 151 -9.54 -29.02 4.86
CA GLU A 151 -10.43 -28.33 3.91
C GLU A 151 -10.01 -26.87 3.72
N GLN A 152 -9.60 -26.20 4.79
CA GLN A 152 -9.05 -24.84 4.70
C GLN A 152 -7.70 -24.80 3.97
N LYS A 153 -6.85 -25.82 4.15
CA LYS A 153 -5.59 -25.95 3.42
C LYS A 153 -5.79 -26.17 1.92
N LYS A 154 -6.85 -26.88 1.52
CA LYS A 154 -7.22 -27.06 0.10
C LYS A 154 -7.62 -25.75 -0.59
N LEU A 155 -8.06 -24.74 0.16
CA LEU A 155 -8.36 -23.41 -0.38
C LEU A 155 -7.08 -22.59 -0.71
N LEU A 156 -5.89 -23.13 -0.43
CA LEU A 156 -4.59 -22.50 -0.68
C LEU A 156 -3.76 -23.22 -1.76
N THR A 157 -4.28 -24.29 -2.36
CA THR A 157 -3.60 -25.17 -3.33
C THR A 157 -4.36 -25.25 -4.63
#